data_AF-A0A2T9ZA51-F1
#
_entry.id   AF-A0A2T9ZA51-F1
#
_cell.length_a   1.000
_cell.length_b   1.000
_cell.length_c   1.000
_cell.angle_alpha   90.00
_cell.angle_beta   90.00
_cell.angle_gamma   90.00
#
_symmetry.space_group_name_H-M   'P 1'
#
loop_
_entity.id
_entity.type
_entity.pdbx_description
1 polymer ?
#
loop_
_entity_poly.entity_id
_entity_poly.type
_entity_poly.pdbx_seq_one_letter_code
_entity_poly.pdbx_strand_id
1 'polypeptide(L)'
;MLSQEDLLQIGNHFTKLGEIFTNAAKQQSEVVESTKKVPKDPNAPKRPLSSYIMFCNDNRDKVRNQHPGISSQDISKILGEMWNSINEVEKKRYELIFQRQKQRYQEEIREYEQLKNLQQRTAIDPMHETFELANSFASGIVKFD
;
A
#
# COMPACT_ATOMS: atom_id res chain seq x y z
N MET A 1 -43.41 29.12 -23.53
CA MET A 1 -42.15 29.41 -24.24
C MET A 1 -41.18 29.94 -23.20
N LEU A 2 -39.98 29.36 -23.04
CA LEU A 2 -38.98 29.92 -22.13
C LEU A 2 -38.65 31.35 -22.59
N SER A 3 -38.54 32.28 -21.64
CA SER A 3 -38.20 33.66 -21.95
C SER A 3 -36.76 33.71 -22.49
N GLN A 4 -36.48 34.67 -23.37
CA GLN A 4 -35.11 34.94 -23.82
C GLN A 4 -34.17 35.26 -22.64
N GLU A 5 -34.73 35.82 -21.57
CA GLU A 5 -34.03 36.10 -20.31
C GLU A 5 -33.67 34.82 -19.54
N ASP A 6 -34.54 33.80 -19.57
CA ASP A 6 -34.28 32.50 -18.93
C ASP A 6 -33.14 31.77 -19.66
N LEU A 7 -33.13 31.80 -21.00
CA LEU A 7 -32.08 31.20 -21.81
C LEU A 7 -30.73 31.90 -21.59
N LEU A 8 -30.75 33.22 -21.40
CA LEU A 8 -29.54 33.99 -21.08
C LEU A 8 -29.03 33.67 -19.66
N GLN A 9 -29.93 33.50 -18.70
CA GLN A 9 -29.58 33.12 -17.32
C GLN A 9 -28.97 31.71 -17.27
N ILE A 10 -29.52 30.77 -18.05
CA ILE A 10 -28.99 29.42 -18.20
C ILE A 10 -27.60 29.45 -18.85
N GLY A 11 -27.42 30.22 -19.93
CA GLY A 11 -26.13 30.39 -20.59
C GLY A 11 -25.06 30.95 -19.65
N ASN A 12 -25.40 31.98 -18.88
CA ASN A 12 -24.50 32.56 -17.88
C ASN A 12 -24.17 31.58 -16.75
N HIS A 13 -25.14 30.74 -16.34
CA HIS A 13 -24.91 29.69 -15.35
C HIS A 13 -23.90 28.66 -15.87
N PHE A 14 -23.99 28.25 -17.14
CA PHE A 14 -23.03 27.33 -17.75
C PHE A 14 -21.63 27.94 -17.90
N THR A 15 -21.50 29.22 -18.25
CA THR A 15 -20.21 29.93 -18.29
C THR A 15 -19.57 29.97 -16.90
N LYS A 16 -20.34 30.30 -15.87
CA LYS A 16 -19.87 30.32 -14.48
C LYS A 16 -19.45 28.93 -14.00
N LEU A 17 -20.17 27.88 -14.38
CA LEU A 17 -19.77 26.50 -14.09
C LEU A 17 -18.46 26.15 -14.80
N GLY A 18 -18.30 26.49 -16.09
CA GLY A 18 -17.06 26.28 -16.83
C GLY A 18 -15.85 26.97 -16.21
N GLU A 19 -16.01 28.19 -15.70
CA GLU A 19 -14.98 28.92 -14.95
C GLU A 19 -14.63 28.22 -13.63
N ILE A 20 -15.62 27.71 -12.89
CA ILE A 20 -15.41 26.94 -11.66
C ILE A 20 -14.60 25.67 -11.96
N PHE A 21 -14.97 24.91 -13.00
CA PHE A 21 -14.23 23.71 -13.39
C PHE A 21 -12.80 24.02 -13.84
N THR A 22 -12.60 25.13 -14.56
CA THR A 22 -11.27 25.57 -15.03
C THR A 22 -10.39 26.05 -13.87
N ASN A 23 -10.95 26.79 -12.92
CA ASN A 23 -10.23 27.25 -11.73
C ASN A 23 -9.92 26.09 -10.77
N ALA A 24 -10.82 25.11 -10.64
CA ALA A 24 -10.58 23.89 -9.88
C ALA A 24 -9.46 23.02 -10.50
N ALA A 25 -9.40 22.93 -11.83
CA ALA A 25 -8.31 22.23 -12.51
C ALA A 25 -6.94 22.91 -12.29
N LYS A 26 -6.89 24.25 -12.28
CA LYS A 26 -5.66 25.01 -11.96
C LYS A 26 -5.24 24.85 -10.50
N GLN A 27 -6.17 24.76 -9.55
CA GLN A 27 -5.86 24.50 -8.15
C GLN A 27 -5.36 23.06 -7.91
N GLN A 28 -5.83 22.09 -8.69
CA GLN A 28 -5.33 20.71 -8.58
C GLN A 28 -3.90 20.56 -9.12
N SER A 29 -3.48 21.35 -10.13
CA SER A 29 -2.11 21.28 -10.65
C SER A 29 -1.02 21.75 -9.67
N GLU A 30 -1.39 22.48 -8.61
CA GLU A 30 -0.44 22.93 -7.56
C GLU A 30 -0.32 21.93 -6.39
N VAL A 31 -1.25 20.98 -6.24
CA VAL A 31 -1.29 20.00 -5.13
C VAL A 31 -0.93 18.56 -5.56
N VAL A 32 -0.75 18.29 -6.86
CA VAL A 32 -0.11 17.02 -7.29
C VAL A 32 1.41 17.16 -7.19
N GLU A 33 1.90 17.44 -5.99
CA GLU A 33 3.20 16.93 -5.61
C GLU A 33 3.07 15.41 -5.67
N SER A 34 3.67 14.82 -6.71
CA SER A 34 3.80 13.38 -6.86
C SER A 34 4.10 12.80 -5.49
N THR A 35 3.24 11.91 -4.98
CA THR A 35 3.57 11.09 -3.83
C THR A 35 4.73 10.20 -4.26
N LYS A 36 5.96 10.76 -4.21
CA LYS A 36 7.21 10.04 -4.36
C LYS A 36 7.10 8.93 -3.33
N LYS A 37 6.91 7.71 -3.83
CA LYS A 37 6.90 6.51 -2.99
C LYS A 37 8.18 6.60 -2.17
N VAL A 38 8.05 6.88 -0.89
CA VAL A 38 9.16 6.83 0.06
C VAL A 38 9.84 5.49 -0.21
N PRO A 39 11.15 5.47 -0.52
CA PRO A 39 11.84 4.24 -0.86
C PRO A 39 11.57 3.25 0.27
N LYS A 40 10.87 2.18 -0.08
CA LYS A 40 10.53 1.14 0.89
C LYS A 40 11.84 0.48 1.26
N ASP A 41 12.17 0.46 2.54
CA ASP A 41 13.39 -0.17 3.04
C ASP A 41 13.49 -1.59 2.43
N PRO A 42 14.59 -1.93 1.74
CA PRO A 42 14.73 -3.22 1.08
C PRO A 42 14.65 -4.40 2.06
N ASN A 43 14.95 -4.17 3.34
CA ASN A 43 14.93 -5.19 4.38
C ASN A 43 13.56 -5.33 5.07
N ALA A 44 12.60 -4.45 4.79
CA ALA A 44 11.28 -4.52 5.39
C ALA A 44 10.48 -5.73 4.85
N PRO A 45 9.84 -6.52 5.73
CA PRO A 45 8.93 -7.58 5.32
C PRO A 45 7.88 -7.08 4.33
N LYS A 46 7.57 -7.88 3.31
CA LYS A 46 6.58 -7.52 2.28
C LYS A 46 5.18 -7.87 2.76
N ARG A 47 4.24 -6.95 2.55
CA ARG A 47 2.83 -7.18 2.89
C ARG A 47 2.27 -8.39 2.10
N PRO A 48 1.46 -9.25 2.74
CA PRO A 48 0.83 -10.37 2.06
C PRO A 48 -0.19 -9.87 1.03
N LEU A 49 -0.35 -10.63 -0.05
CA LEU A 49 -1.36 -10.38 -1.07
C LEU A 49 -2.75 -10.75 -0.52
N SER A 50 -3.77 -9.94 -0.82
CA SER A 50 -5.17 -10.28 -0.49
C SER A 50 -5.63 -11.56 -1.22
N SER A 51 -6.61 -12.26 -0.65
CA SER A 51 -7.22 -13.46 -1.24
C SER A 51 -7.68 -13.25 -2.69
N TYR A 52 -8.30 -12.10 -2.99
CA TYR A 52 -8.67 -11.73 -4.37
C TYR A 52 -7.46 -11.56 -5.30
N ILE A 53 -6.39 -10.92 -4.83
CA ILE A 53 -5.21 -10.67 -5.65
C ILE A 53 -4.45 -11.98 -5.94
N MET A 54 -4.41 -12.89 -4.97
CA MET A 54 -3.89 -14.26 -5.18
C MET A 54 -4.67 -14.95 -6.30
N PHE A 55 -6.01 -14.95 -6.22
CA PHE A 55 -6.87 -15.51 -7.26
C PHE A 55 -6.63 -14.87 -8.64
N CYS A 56 -6.51 -13.54 -8.70
CA CYS A 56 -6.21 -12.83 -9.93
C CYS A 56 -4.87 -13.26 -10.52
N ASN A 57 -3.82 -13.42 -9.71
CA ASN A 57 -2.52 -13.86 -10.19
C ASN A 57 -2.58 -15.27 -10.80
N ASP A 58 -3.28 -16.20 -10.14
CA ASP A 58 -3.39 -17.59 -10.58
C ASP A 58 -4.21 -17.76 -11.88
N ASN A 59 -5.12 -16.83 -12.16
CA ASN A 59 -6.05 -16.92 -13.29
C ASN A 59 -5.79 -15.89 -14.40
N ARG A 60 -4.96 -14.86 -14.16
CA ARG A 60 -4.67 -13.81 -15.16
C ARG A 60 -4.09 -14.39 -16.44
N ASP A 61 -3.16 -15.33 -16.35
CA ASP A 61 -2.57 -15.96 -17.53
C ASP A 61 -3.58 -16.81 -18.30
N LYS A 62 -4.50 -17.48 -17.59
CA LYS A 62 -5.58 -18.26 -18.21
C LYS A 62 -6.52 -17.35 -19.01
N VAL A 63 -6.96 -16.25 -18.41
CA VAL A 63 -7.83 -15.26 -19.07
C VAL A 63 -7.11 -14.61 -20.25
N ARG A 64 -5.83 -14.26 -20.10
CA ARG A 64 -5.01 -13.70 -21.19
C ARG A 64 -4.89 -14.67 -22.37
N ASN A 65 -4.72 -15.96 -22.09
CA ASN A 65 -4.59 -16.97 -23.14
C ASN A 65 -5.92 -17.28 -23.82
N GLN A 66 -7.05 -17.21 -23.09
CA GLN A 66 -8.40 -17.35 -23.64
C GLN A 66 -8.83 -16.14 -24.47
N HIS A 67 -8.36 -14.95 -24.11
CA HIS A 67 -8.64 -13.70 -24.79
C HIS A 67 -7.33 -13.04 -25.24
N PRO A 68 -6.67 -13.55 -26.30
CA PRO A 68 -5.46 -12.93 -26.79
C PRO A 68 -5.78 -11.53 -27.36
N GLY A 69 -4.94 -10.55 -27.02
CA GLY A 69 -5.02 -9.19 -27.58
C GLY A 69 -5.95 -8.21 -26.85
N ILE A 70 -6.66 -8.62 -25.79
CA ILE A 70 -7.43 -7.68 -24.96
C ILE A 70 -6.53 -6.95 -23.96
N SER A 71 -6.96 -5.76 -23.55
CA SER A 71 -6.21 -4.92 -22.63
C SER A 71 -6.16 -5.50 -21.21
N SER A 72 -5.10 -5.20 -20.45
CA SER A 72 -4.95 -5.65 -19.06
C SER A 72 -6.08 -5.17 -18.14
N GLN A 73 -6.68 -4.02 -18.46
CA GLN A 73 -7.86 -3.48 -17.78
C GLN A 73 -9.07 -4.40 -17.98
N ASP A 74 -9.30 -4.89 -19.21
CA ASP A 74 -10.44 -5.75 -19.51
C ASP A 74 -10.25 -7.16 -18.93
N ILE A 75 -9.02 -7.68 -18.93
CA ILE A 75 -8.67 -8.89 -18.18
C ILE A 75 -9.02 -8.74 -16.69
N SER A 76 -8.75 -7.56 -16.12
CA SER A 76 -9.02 -7.31 -14.70
C SER A 76 -10.52 -7.21 -14.40
N LYS A 77 -11.34 -6.74 -15.34
CA LYS A 77 -12.81 -6.77 -15.24
C LYS A 77 -13.33 -8.22 -15.23
N ILE A 78 -12.88 -9.03 -16.20
CA ILE A 78 -13.25 -10.44 -16.30
C ILE A 78 -12.88 -11.20 -15.02
N LEU A 79 -11.67 -10.99 -14.48
CA LEU A 79 -11.25 -11.61 -13.23
C LEU A 79 -12.12 -11.18 -12.03
N GLY A 80 -12.60 -9.93 -12.02
CA GLY A 80 -13.52 -9.44 -10.99
C GLY A 80 -14.87 -10.16 -11.04
N GLU A 81 -15.43 -10.34 -12.25
CA GLU A 81 -16.67 -11.10 -12.46
C GLU A 81 -16.51 -12.57 -12.08
N MET A 82 -15.38 -13.18 -12.46
CA MET A 82 -15.06 -14.56 -12.08
C MET A 82 -14.99 -14.71 -10.56
N TRP A 83 -14.32 -13.79 -9.85
CA TRP A 83 -14.22 -13.81 -8.38
C TRP A 83 -15.57 -13.69 -7.68
N ASN A 84 -16.51 -12.94 -8.24
CA ASN A 84 -17.88 -12.86 -7.69
C ASN A 84 -18.68 -14.13 -7.96
N SER A 85 -18.29 -14.91 -8.97
CA SER A 85 -18.97 -16.12 -9.41
C SER A 85 -18.36 -17.42 -8.86
N ILE A 86 -17.20 -17.37 -8.19
CA ILE A 86 -16.57 -18.59 -7.66
C ILE A 86 -17.35 -19.17 -6.48
N ASN A 87 -17.18 -20.47 -6.27
CA ASN A 87 -17.74 -21.18 -5.13
C ASN A 87 -17.15 -20.68 -3.80
N GLU A 88 -17.97 -20.67 -2.75
CA GLU A 88 -17.54 -20.28 -1.41
C GLU A 88 -16.36 -21.12 -0.88
N VAL A 89 -16.28 -22.40 -1.27
CA VAL A 89 -15.20 -23.29 -0.85
C VAL A 89 -13.85 -22.81 -1.40
N GLU A 90 -13.80 -22.42 -2.68
CA GLU A 90 -12.58 -21.88 -3.27
C GLU A 90 -12.24 -20.51 -2.68
N LYS A 91 -13.25 -19.67 -2.47
CA LYS A 91 -13.08 -18.37 -1.81
C LYS A 91 -12.48 -18.52 -0.41
N LYS A 92 -13.00 -19.47 0.37
CA LYS A 92 -12.47 -19.84 1.70
C LYS A 92 -11.04 -20.37 1.63
N ARG A 93 -10.68 -21.12 0.60
CA ARG A 93 -9.29 -21.59 0.40
C ARG A 93 -8.31 -20.41 0.29
N TYR A 94 -8.62 -19.43 -0.56
CA TYR A 94 -7.76 -18.24 -0.69
C TYR A 94 -7.74 -17.39 0.57
N GLU A 95 -8.87 -17.29 1.28
CA GLU A 95 -8.93 -16.59 2.56
C GLU A 95 -8.05 -17.25 3.62
N LEU A 96 -8.07 -18.58 3.74
CA LEU A 96 -7.22 -19.31 4.68
C LEU A 96 -5.73 -19.10 4.37
N ILE A 97 -5.35 -19.11 3.09
CA ILE A 97 -3.98 -18.83 2.66
C ILE A 97 -3.60 -17.40 3.04
N PHE A 98 -4.48 -16.42 2.79
CA PHE A 98 -4.25 -15.03 3.17
C PHE A 98 -4.07 -14.87 4.68
N GLN A 99 -4.93 -15.49 5.49
CA GLN A 99 -4.84 -15.40 6.95
C GLN A 99 -3.51 -15.97 7.48
N ARG A 100 -3.06 -17.11 6.94
CA ARG A 100 -1.76 -17.69 7.29
C ARG A 100 -0.61 -16.74 6.92
N GLN A 101 -0.63 -16.17 5.72
CA GLN A 101 0.40 -15.24 5.27
C GLN A 101 0.39 -13.93 6.07
N LYS A 102 -0.80 -13.49 6.50
CA LYS A 102 -0.98 -12.33 7.38
C LYS A 102 -0.39 -12.55 8.76
N GLN A 103 -0.60 -13.73 9.36
CA GLN A 103 0.00 -14.07 10.65
C GLN A 103 1.52 -14.07 10.57
N ARG A 104 2.09 -14.71 9.55
CA ARG A 104 3.55 -14.71 9.31
C ARG A 104 4.10 -13.30 9.15
N TYR A 105 3.46 -12.46 8.33
CA TYR A 105 3.86 -11.07 8.16
C TYR A 105 3.79 -10.26 9.46
N GLN A 106 2.81 -10.54 10.34
CA GLN A 106 2.71 -9.86 11.64
C GLN A 106 3.83 -10.27 12.61
N GLU A 107 4.38 -11.46 12.49
CA GLU A 107 5.56 -11.89 13.24
C GLU A 107 6.81 -11.22 12.67
N GLU A 108 7.03 -11.36 11.36
CA GLU A 108 8.18 -10.79 10.66
C GLU A 108 8.29 -9.27 10.85
N ILE A 109 7.17 -8.53 10.80
CA ILE A 109 7.19 -7.08 10.96
C ILE A 109 7.53 -6.66 12.40
N ARG A 110 7.10 -7.44 13.41
CA ARG A 110 7.44 -7.17 14.81
C ARG A 110 8.93 -7.35 15.04
N GLU A 111 9.50 -8.43 14.53
CA GLU A 111 10.94 -8.68 14.59
C GLU A 111 11.74 -7.60 13.84
N TYR A 112 11.28 -7.22 12.65
CA TYR A 112 11.90 -6.16 11.87
C TYR A 112 11.89 -4.81 12.59
N GLU A 113 10.77 -4.43 13.20
CA GLU A 113 10.65 -3.19 13.98
C GLU A 113 11.56 -3.20 15.21
N GLN A 114 11.68 -4.34 15.90
CA GLN A 114 12.63 -4.50 16.99
C GLN A 114 14.06 -4.32 16.51
N LEU A 115 14.49 -5.04 15.46
CA LEU A 115 15.84 -4.94 14.89
C LEU A 115 16.17 -3.51 14.44
N LYS A 116 15.22 -2.85 13.77
CA LYS A 116 15.37 -1.46 13.34
C LYS A 116 15.57 -0.52 14.53
N ASN A 117 14.81 -0.70 15.61
CA ASN A 117 14.98 0.10 16.83
C ASN A 117 16.32 -0.18 17.51
N LEU A 118 16.78 -1.44 17.57
CA LEU A 118 18.09 -1.78 18.11
C LEU A 118 19.21 -1.10 17.29
N GLN A 119 19.15 -1.20 15.96
CA GLN A 119 20.14 -0.57 15.07
C GLN A 119 20.18 0.95 15.24
N GLN A 120 19.01 1.60 15.41
CA GLN A 120 18.95 3.02 15.71
C GLN A 120 19.59 3.33 17.08
N ARG A 121 19.34 2.53 18.11
CA ARG A 121 19.96 2.71 19.44
C ARG A 121 21.48 2.57 19.39
N THR A 122 22.00 1.54 18.73
CA THR A 122 23.46 1.32 18.60
C THR A 122 24.13 2.38 17.73
N ALA A 123 23.40 2.97 16.77
CA ALA A 123 23.92 4.05 15.93
C ALA A 123 23.96 5.41 16.64
N ILE A 124 23.12 5.62 17.67
CA ILE A 124 23.05 6.89 18.42
C ILE A 124 24.12 6.94 19.54
N ASP A 125 24.59 5.80 20.07
CA ASP A 125 25.74 5.76 20.97
C ASP A 125 26.53 4.44 20.83
N PRO A 126 27.60 4.40 20.02
CA PRO A 126 28.57 3.30 20.10
C PRO A 126 29.30 3.25 21.46
N MET A 127 29.13 4.27 22.33
CA MET A 127 29.73 4.35 23.65
C MET A 127 28.87 3.84 24.80
N HIS A 128 27.55 3.62 24.66
CA HIS A 128 26.72 3.20 25.80
C HIS A 128 26.99 1.75 26.24
N GLU A 129 27.30 0.85 25.30
CA GLU A 129 27.68 -0.53 25.62
C GLU A 129 29.09 -0.60 26.22
N THR A 130 30.02 0.26 25.75
CA THR A 130 31.33 0.44 26.40
C THR A 130 31.21 1.06 27.78
N PHE A 131 30.22 1.92 28.03
CA PHE A 131 30.01 2.58 29.32
C PHE A 131 29.38 1.64 30.35
N GLU A 132 28.47 0.74 29.94
CA GLU A 132 27.94 -0.35 30.79
C GLU A 132 29.03 -1.37 31.15
N LEU A 133 29.83 -1.82 30.17
CA LEU A 133 30.99 -2.70 30.42
C LEU A 133 32.06 -2.00 31.29
N ALA A 134 32.35 -0.72 31.05
CA ALA A 134 33.30 0.05 31.84
C ALA A 134 32.77 0.37 33.26
N ASN A 135 31.47 0.62 33.45
CA ASN A 135 30.88 0.79 34.79
C ASN A 135 30.86 -0.54 35.55
N SER A 136 30.63 -1.66 34.88
CA SER A 136 30.72 -3.00 35.47
C SER A 136 32.16 -3.35 35.87
N PHE A 137 33.14 -2.96 35.05
CA PHE A 137 34.58 -3.11 35.35
C PHE A 137 35.03 -2.18 36.49
N ALA A 138 34.54 -0.94 36.53
CA ALA A 138 34.84 0.04 37.57
C ALA A 138 34.13 -0.25 38.91
N SER A 139 33.00 -0.98 38.88
CA SER A 139 32.25 -1.39 40.09
C SER A 139 32.72 -2.72 40.70
N GLY A 140 33.72 -3.39 40.12
CA GLY A 140 34.49 -4.45 40.79
C GLY A 140 33.78 -5.78 41.03
N ILE A 141 32.80 -6.19 40.19
CA ILE A 141 32.05 -7.44 40.38
C ILE A 141 32.64 -8.65 39.62
N VAL A 142 33.64 -8.47 38.75
CA VAL A 142 34.36 -9.61 38.13
C VAL A 142 35.65 -9.89 38.90
N LYS A 143 35.59 -10.83 39.83
CA LYS A 143 36.80 -11.51 40.32
C LYS A 143 37.24 -12.48 39.23
N PHE A 144 38.34 -12.16 38.56
CA PHE A 144 39.11 -13.13 37.79
C PHE A 144 39.87 -13.99 38.82
N ASP A 145 39.51 -15.27 38.93
CA ASP A 145 40.32 -16.30 39.57
C ASP A 145 41.56 -16.63 38.73
#